data_AF-A0A4V2F2R9-F1
#
_entry.id   AF-A0A4V2F2R9-F1
#
_cell.length_a   1.000
_cell.length_b   1.000
_cell.length_c   1.000
_cell.angle_alpha   90.00
_cell.angle_beta   90.00
_cell.angle_gamma   90.00
#
_symmetry.space_group_name_H-M   'P 1'
#
loop_
_entity.id
_entity.type
_entity.pdbx_description
1 polymer ?
#
loop_
_entity_poly.entity_id
_entity_poly.type
_entity_poly.pdbx_seq_one_letter_code
_entity_poly.pdbx_strand_id
1 'polypeptide(L)'
;MLVLAAAGCRPAEQPSLGEACAALDQVAASASAGAAAVASYAGGPDEVGGSLARRVLAGSVQEDVESAREMTVQRPRALPALAAGDAAAAAVRSGPLDAARAALERARSTTSAARAALGCPPAAGWSTTRSTG
;
A
#
# COMPACT_ATOMS: atom_id res chain seq x y z
N MET A 1 -3.10 -10.60 -52.58
CA MET A 1 -2.21 -10.06 -51.54
C MET A 1 -3.03 -9.84 -50.28
N LEU A 2 -2.90 -10.71 -49.28
CA LEU A 2 -3.50 -10.52 -47.95
C LEU A 2 -2.50 -9.79 -47.06
N VAL A 3 -2.87 -8.58 -46.62
CA VAL A 3 -2.14 -7.84 -45.59
C VAL A 3 -2.59 -8.39 -44.24
N LEU A 4 -1.75 -9.22 -43.61
CA LEU A 4 -1.93 -9.59 -42.21
C LEU A 4 -1.72 -8.33 -41.37
N ALA A 5 -2.81 -7.79 -40.83
CA ALA A 5 -2.76 -6.82 -39.76
C ALA A 5 -2.19 -7.52 -38.52
N ALA A 6 -0.91 -7.27 -38.23
CA ALA A 6 -0.34 -7.56 -36.93
C ALA A 6 -1.11 -6.73 -35.89
N ALA A 7 -2.05 -7.36 -35.21
CA ALA A 7 -2.66 -6.80 -34.01
C ALA A 7 -1.53 -6.50 -33.04
N GLY A 8 -1.23 -5.21 -32.89
CA GLY A 8 -0.14 -4.73 -32.06
C GLY A 8 -0.35 -5.17 -30.63
N CYS A 9 0.45 -6.14 -30.18
CA CYS A 9 0.83 -6.23 -28.78
C CYS A 9 1.48 -4.89 -28.44
N ARG A 10 0.72 -3.95 -27.88
CA ARG A 10 1.31 -2.80 -27.20
C ARG A 10 2.29 -3.36 -26.16
N PRO A 11 3.56 -2.96 -26.15
CA PRO A 11 4.41 -3.29 -25.01
C PRO A 11 3.69 -2.75 -23.78
N ALA A 12 3.42 -3.60 -22.79
CA ALA A 12 2.90 -3.16 -21.51
C ALA A 12 3.86 -2.08 -20.99
N GLU A 13 3.40 -0.83 -20.97
CA GLU A 13 4.20 0.31 -20.56
C GLU A 13 4.64 0.02 -19.13
N GLN A 14 5.94 -0.20 -18.93
CA GLN A 14 6.43 -0.63 -17.64
C GLN A 14 6.27 0.54 -16.66
N PRO A 15 5.73 0.29 -15.46
CA PRO A 15 5.55 1.33 -14.46
C PRO A 15 6.89 1.96 -14.13
N SER A 16 6.94 3.28 -14.23
CA SER A 16 8.13 4.08 -13.92
C SER A 16 8.55 3.90 -12.46
N LEU A 17 9.79 4.30 -12.14
CA LEU A 17 10.25 4.28 -10.75
C LEU A 17 9.38 5.19 -9.87
N GLY A 18 8.93 6.33 -10.41
CA GLY A 18 8.05 7.25 -9.72
C GLY A 18 6.71 6.61 -9.33
N GLU A 19 6.08 5.88 -10.25
CA GLU A 19 4.81 5.18 -10.00
C GLU A 19 4.96 4.07 -8.96
N ALA A 20 6.05 3.30 -9.02
CA ALA A 20 6.36 2.31 -7.99
C ALA A 20 6.56 2.92 -6.61
N CYS A 21 7.26 4.05 -6.53
CA CYS A 21 7.43 4.76 -5.27
C CYS A 21 6.08 5.28 -4.76
N ALA A 22 5.26 5.90 -5.62
CA ALA A 22 3.94 6.41 -5.25
C ALA A 22 3.03 5.30 -4.71
N ALA A 23 3.00 4.13 -5.36
CA ALA A 23 2.20 3.01 -4.90
C ALA A 23 2.68 2.48 -3.53
N LEU A 24 4.00 2.45 -3.28
CA LEU A 24 4.52 2.13 -1.95
C LEU A 24 4.19 3.22 -0.91
N ASP A 25 4.14 4.50 -1.28
CA ASP A 25 3.67 5.55 -0.37
C ASP A 25 2.20 5.32 0.03
N GLN A 26 1.34 4.93 -0.91
CA GLN A 26 -0.05 4.60 -0.63
C GLN A 26 -0.18 3.43 0.35
N VAL A 27 0.58 2.35 0.15
CA VAL A 27 0.63 1.22 1.12
C VAL A 27 1.05 1.71 2.52
N ALA A 28 2.07 2.55 2.61
CA ALA A 28 2.54 3.08 3.89
C ALA A 28 1.52 4.03 4.56
N ALA A 29 0.83 4.85 3.76
CA ALA A 29 -0.22 5.76 4.21
C ALA A 29 -1.43 4.98 4.75
N SER A 30 -1.90 3.97 4.02
CA SER A 30 -3.01 3.11 4.43
C SER A 30 -2.66 2.28 5.65
N ALA A 31 -1.43 1.77 5.75
CA ALA A 31 -0.96 1.12 6.97
C ALA A 31 -0.98 2.07 8.18
N SER A 32 -0.56 3.32 8.00
CA SER A 32 -0.56 4.34 9.06
C SER A 32 -1.99 4.73 9.49
N ALA A 33 -2.88 4.95 8.53
CA ALA A 33 -4.29 5.23 8.79
C ALA A 33 -4.98 4.06 9.47
N GLY A 34 -4.70 2.82 9.03
CA GLY A 34 -5.18 1.60 9.67
C GLY A 34 -4.72 1.48 11.11
N ALA A 35 -3.45 1.80 11.41
CA ALA A 35 -2.92 1.71 12.79
C ALA A 35 -3.62 2.70 13.72
N ALA A 36 -3.88 3.92 13.24
CA ALA A 36 -4.63 4.92 13.98
C ALA A 36 -6.09 4.49 14.20
N ALA A 37 -6.75 3.94 13.19
CA ALA A 37 -8.13 3.47 13.29
C ALA A 37 -8.26 2.28 14.26
N VAL A 38 -7.34 1.31 14.19
CA VAL A 38 -7.30 0.16 15.11
C VAL A 38 -7.12 0.61 16.57
N ALA A 39 -6.28 1.61 16.82
CA ALA A 39 -6.11 2.17 18.15
C ALA A 39 -7.40 2.80 18.69
N SER A 40 -8.20 3.43 17.84
CA SER A 40 -9.50 4.00 18.24
C SER A 40 -10.54 2.93 18.62
N TYR A 41 -10.49 1.74 18.02
CA TYR A 41 -11.43 0.65 18.34
C TYR A 41 -11.12 -0.04 19.66
N ALA A 42 -9.87 -0.01 20.12
CA ALA A 42 -9.47 -0.66 21.38
C ALA A 42 -10.17 -0.09 22.63
N GLY A 43 -10.83 1.07 22.53
CA GLY A 43 -11.60 1.70 23.62
C GLY A 43 -13.12 1.80 23.40
N GLY A 44 -13.65 1.24 22.31
CA GLY A 44 -15.07 1.41 21.93
C GLY A 44 -15.97 0.22 22.31
N PRO A 45 -17.24 0.45 22.73
CA PRO A 45 -18.17 -0.62 23.11
C PRO A 45 -18.87 -1.31 21.92
N ASP A 46 -18.62 -0.89 20.67
CA ASP A 46 -19.39 -1.35 19.50
C ASP A 46 -18.62 -2.40 18.67
N GLU A 47 -18.87 -3.69 18.96
CA GLU A 47 -18.19 -4.80 18.28
C GLU A 47 -18.62 -4.97 16.81
N VAL A 48 -19.87 -4.65 16.47
CA VAL A 48 -20.42 -4.86 15.12
C VAL A 48 -19.92 -3.80 14.14
N GLY A 49 -19.96 -2.52 14.53
CA GLY A 49 -19.38 -1.41 13.78
C GLY A 49 -17.87 -1.54 13.65
N GLY A 50 -17.19 -1.99 14.71
CA GLY A 50 -15.77 -2.32 14.68
C GLY A 50 -15.44 -3.42 13.67
N SER A 51 -16.24 -4.49 13.59
CA SER A 51 -16.04 -5.59 12.65
C SER A 51 -16.22 -5.19 11.18
N LEU A 52 -17.24 -4.39 10.85
CA LEU A 52 -17.42 -3.87 9.50
C LEU A 52 -16.27 -2.92 9.13
N ALA A 53 -15.93 -1.98 10.01
CA ALA A 53 -14.87 -1.01 9.76
C ALA A 53 -13.50 -1.68 9.59
N ARG A 54 -13.20 -2.73 10.36
CA ARG A 54 -12.00 -3.56 10.17
C ARG A 54 -11.96 -4.24 8.80
N ARG A 55 -13.09 -4.74 8.31
CA ARG A 55 -13.15 -5.33 6.96
C ARG A 55 -12.91 -4.29 5.87
N VAL A 56 -13.49 -3.10 6.00
CA VAL A 56 -13.24 -1.98 5.07
C VAL A 56 -11.76 -1.59 5.09
N LEU A 57 -11.17 -1.41 6.27
CA LEU A 57 -9.74 -1.10 6.41
C LEU A 57 -8.83 -2.17 5.80
N ALA A 58 -9.10 -3.45 6.09
CA ALA A 58 -8.36 -4.55 5.50
C ALA A 58 -8.50 -4.61 3.98
N GLY A 59 -9.68 -4.25 3.45
CA GLY A 59 -9.93 -4.13 2.01
C GLY A 59 -9.07 -3.04 1.38
N SER A 60 -9.08 -1.83 1.94
CA SER A 60 -8.27 -0.71 1.44
C SER A 60 -6.79 -1.01 1.44
N VAL A 61 -6.25 -1.57 2.54
CA VAL A 61 -4.83 -1.98 2.59
C VAL A 61 -4.51 -3.02 1.51
N GLN A 62 -5.40 -3.99 1.28
CA GLN A 62 -5.18 -5.03 0.29
C GLN A 62 -5.25 -4.48 -1.15
N GLU A 63 -6.17 -3.54 -1.41
CA GLU A 63 -6.26 -2.84 -2.71
C GLU A 63 -4.98 -2.04 -3.02
N ASP A 64 -4.45 -1.31 -2.04
CA ASP A 64 -3.18 -0.58 -2.20
C ASP A 64 -1.99 -1.53 -2.40
N VAL A 65 -1.97 -2.69 -1.72
CA VAL A 65 -0.93 -3.71 -1.90
C VAL A 65 -1.00 -4.34 -3.28
N GLU A 66 -2.20 -4.61 -3.80
CA GLU A 66 -2.39 -5.13 -5.15
C GLU A 66 -1.95 -4.12 -6.20
N SER A 67 -2.35 -2.85 -6.05
CA SER A 67 -1.89 -1.76 -6.91
C SER A 67 -0.36 -1.62 -6.87
N ALA A 68 0.25 -1.67 -5.68
CA ALA A 68 1.70 -1.65 -5.54
C ALA A 68 2.37 -2.87 -6.18
N ARG A 69 1.76 -4.06 -6.13
CA ARG A 69 2.28 -5.28 -6.76
C ARG A 69 2.34 -5.13 -8.28
N GLU A 70 1.32 -4.54 -8.90
CA GLU A 70 1.31 -4.24 -10.34
C GLU A 70 2.42 -3.24 -10.69
N MET A 71 2.56 -2.17 -9.92
CA MET A 71 3.58 -1.13 -10.15
C MET A 71 5.02 -1.59 -9.85
N THR A 72 5.19 -2.67 -9.08
CA THR A 72 6.50 -3.16 -8.62
C THR A 72 6.86 -4.55 -9.14
N VAL A 73 6.15 -5.07 -10.14
CA VAL A 73 6.27 -6.45 -10.63
C VAL A 73 7.70 -6.88 -11.01
N GLN A 74 8.55 -5.97 -11.49
CA GLN A 74 9.97 -6.24 -11.83
C GLN A 74 10.97 -5.75 -10.76
N ARG A 75 10.49 -5.37 -9.57
CA ARG A 75 11.27 -4.73 -8.51
C ARG A 75 11.31 -5.63 -7.27
N PRO A 76 12.23 -6.61 -7.21
CA PRO A 76 12.27 -7.59 -6.12
C PRO A 76 12.47 -6.95 -4.74
N ARG A 77 13.08 -5.76 -4.69
CA ARG A 77 13.24 -4.98 -3.45
C ARG A 77 11.93 -4.46 -2.87
N ALA A 78 10.83 -4.47 -3.63
CA ALA A 78 9.49 -4.12 -3.14
C ALA A 78 8.77 -5.31 -2.48
N LEU A 79 9.18 -6.55 -2.76
CA LEU A 79 8.48 -7.76 -2.28
C LEU A 79 8.28 -7.80 -0.75
N PRO A 80 9.25 -7.40 0.09
CA PRO A 80 9.04 -7.37 1.53
C PRO A 80 7.90 -6.43 1.94
N ALA A 81 7.73 -5.29 1.26
CA ALA A 81 6.65 -4.34 1.54
C ALA A 81 5.28 -4.93 1.20
N LEU A 82 5.17 -5.63 0.06
CA LEU A 82 3.94 -6.30 -0.35
C LEU A 82 3.56 -7.39 0.65
N ALA A 83 4.52 -8.25 1.03
CA ALA A 83 4.29 -9.31 2.00
C ALA A 83 3.89 -8.77 3.38
N ALA A 84 4.50 -7.66 3.81
CA ALA A 84 4.13 -7.01 5.07
C ALA A 84 2.73 -6.38 5.00
N GLY A 85 2.35 -5.80 3.87
CA GLY A 85 1.00 -5.29 3.62
C GLY A 85 -0.07 -6.39 3.62
N ASP A 86 0.19 -7.51 2.94
CA ASP A 86 -0.68 -8.70 2.94
C ASP A 86 -0.88 -9.23 4.38
N ALA A 87 0.20 -9.34 5.15
CA ALA A 87 0.14 -9.75 6.55
C ALA A 87 -0.63 -8.76 7.43
N ALA A 88 -0.50 -7.45 7.18
CA ALA A 88 -1.25 -6.42 7.88
C ALA A 88 -2.75 -6.49 7.57
N ALA A 89 -3.14 -6.63 6.30
CA ALA A 89 -4.53 -6.80 5.90
C ALA A 89 -5.16 -8.04 6.56
N ALA A 90 -4.43 -9.16 6.60
CA ALA A 90 -4.87 -10.37 7.28
C ALA A 90 -5.05 -10.15 8.79
N ALA A 91 -4.07 -9.54 9.47
CA ALA A 91 -4.15 -9.25 10.89
C ALA A 91 -5.30 -8.29 11.24
N VAL A 92 -5.56 -7.27 10.41
CA VAL A 92 -6.70 -6.38 10.56
C VAL A 92 -8.03 -7.12 10.38
N ARG A 93 -8.10 -8.11 9.48
CA ARG A 93 -9.33 -8.86 9.23
C ARG A 93 -9.69 -9.84 10.35
N SER A 94 -8.72 -10.53 10.94
CA SER A 94 -8.98 -11.67 11.81
C SER A 94 -8.16 -11.74 13.11
N GLY A 95 -7.15 -10.90 13.28
CA GLY A 95 -6.28 -10.91 14.46
C GLY A 95 -6.83 -10.12 15.66
N PRO A 96 -6.23 -10.25 16.86
CA PRO A 96 -6.49 -9.32 17.95
C PRO A 96 -6.02 -7.90 17.57
N LEU A 97 -6.63 -6.85 18.16
CA LEU A 97 -6.34 -5.45 17.80
C LEU A 97 -4.85 -5.10 17.98
N ASP A 98 -4.19 -5.60 19.01
CA ASP A 98 -2.76 -5.39 19.23
C ASP A 98 -1.90 -6.02 18.11
N ALA A 99 -2.25 -7.22 17.66
CA ALA A 99 -1.55 -7.87 16.55
C ALA A 99 -1.80 -7.14 15.22
N ALA A 100 -3.02 -6.65 15.00
CA ALA A 100 -3.36 -5.83 13.84
C ALA A 100 -2.53 -4.55 13.81
N ARG A 101 -2.47 -3.83 14.94
CA ARG A 101 -1.66 -2.61 15.08
C ARG A 101 -0.18 -2.90 14.83
N ALA A 102 0.39 -3.92 15.47
CA ALA A 102 1.78 -4.28 15.29
C ALA A 102 2.11 -4.69 13.84
N ALA A 103 1.18 -5.37 13.16
CA ALA A 103 1.34 -5.73 11.76
C ALA A 103 1.32 -4.49 10.84
N LEU A 104 0.43 -3.54 11.08
CA LEU A 104 0.35 -2.28 10.35
C LEU A 104 1.59 -1.40 10.55
N GLU A 105 2.10 -1.28 11.77
CA GLU A 105 3.36 -0.58 12.07
C GLU A 105 4.55 -1.26 11.38
N ARG A 106 4.60 -2.59 11.38
CA ARG A 106 5.61 -3.37 10.65
C ARG A 106 5.50 -3.16 9.13
N ALA A 107 4.30 -3.14 8.57
CA ALA A 107 4.08 -2.86 7.16
C ALA A 107 4.62 -1.48 6.78
N ARG A 108 4.26 -0.43 7.54
CA ARG A 108 4.80 0.92 7.34
C ARG A 108 6.33 0.96 7.35
N SER A 109 6.96 0.33 8.36
CA SER A 109 8.42 0.28 8.48
C SER A 109 9.08 -0.45 7.31
N THR A 110 8.51 -1.60 6.92
CA THR A 110 9.02 -2.43 5.83
C THR A 110 8.87 -1.72 4.48
N THR A 111 7.76 -1.03 4.26
CA THR A 111 7.54 -0.21 3.07
C THR A 111 8.50 0.97 3.00
N SER A 112 8.82 1.59 4.13
CA SER A 112 9.85 2.66 4.19
C SER A 112 11.23 2.13 3.81
N ALA A 113 11.60 0.93 4.30
CA ALA A 113 12.85 0.27 3.93
C ALA A 113 12.90 -0.12 2.43
N ALA A 114 11.78 -0.63 1.89
CA ALA A 114 11.66 -0.96 0.48
C ALA A 114 11.80 0.28 -0.42
N ARG A 115 11.20 1.41 -0.05
CA ARG A 115 11.41 2.70 -0.74
C ARG A 115 12.88 3.10 -0.79
N ALA A 116 13.57 3.04 0.34
CA ALA A 116 14.98 3.36 0.40
C ALA A 116 15.81 2.41 -0.49
N ALA A 117 15.50 1.11 -0.48
CA ALA A 117 16.17 0.10 -1.30
C ALA A 117 15.92 0.28 -2.81
N LEU A 118 14.78 0.88 -3.19
CA LEU A 118 14.46 1.24 -4.57
C LEU A 118 15.06 2.58 -5.02
N GLY A 119 15.62 3.36 -4.10
CA GLY A 119 16.11 4.71 -4.40
C GLY A 119 14.97 5.72 -4.58
N CYS A 120 13.81 5.48 -3.95
CA CYS A 120 12.73 6.45 -3.96
C CYS A 120 13.17 7.76 -3.30
N PRO A 121 12.81 8.93 -3.86
CA PRO A 121 13.03 10.18 -3.16
C PRO A 121 12.28 10.15 -1.81
N PRO A 122 12.76 10.90 -0.80
CA PRO A 122 11.98 11.09 0.41
C PRO A 122 10.59 11.54 -0.01
N ALA A 123 9.54 10.94 0.57
CA ALA A 123 8.17 11.38 0.32
C ALA A 123 8.18 12.89 0.59
N ALA A 124 8.03 13.69 -0.47
CA ALA A 124 7.95 15.13 -0.31
C ALA A 124 6.71 15.32 0.54
N GLY A 125 6.91 15.57 1.83
CA GLY A 125 5.83 16.00 2.70
C GLY A 125 5.13 17.11 1.94
N TRP A 126 3.81 17.01 1.78
CA TRP A 126 2.97 18.03 1.17
C TRP A 126 3.24 19.39 1.83
N SER A 127 4.32 20.01 1.39
CA SER A 127 4.78 21.32 1.77
C SER A 127 4.36 22.12 0.57
N THR A 128 3.22 22.75 0.76
CA THR A 128 2.53 23.66 -0.13
C THR A 128 3.50 24.71 -0.69
N THR A 129 4.28 24.40 -1.71
CA THR A 129 4.78 25.43 -2.63
C THR A 129 3.66 25.71 -3.61
N ARG A 130 2.66 26.45 -3.10
CA ARG A 130 1.89 27.38 -3.90
C ARG A 130 2.91 28.37 -4.48
N SER A 131 3.45 28.05 -5.66
CA SER A 131 4.07 29.06 -6.50
C SER A 131 2.96 30.01 -6.95
N THR A 132 2.75 31.07 -6.19
CA THR A 132 2.18 32.31 -6.73
C THR A 132 3.27 32.94 -7.60
N GLY A 133 3.15 32.73 -8.91
CA GLY A 133 3.66 33.63 -9.93
C GLY A 133 2.51 34.42 -10.51
#